data_AF-A0A7C6MAS0-F1
#
_entry.id   AF-A0A7C6MAS0-F1
#
_cell.length_a   1.000
_cell.length_b   1.000
_cell.length_c   1.000
_cell.angle_alpha   90.00
_cell.angle_beta   90.00
_cell.angle_gamma   90.00
#
_symmetry.space_group_name_H-M   'P 1'
#
loop_
_entity.id
_entity.type
_entity.pdbx_description
1 polymer ?
#
loop_
_entity_poly.entity_id
_entity_poly.type
_entity_poly.pdbx_seq_one_letter_code
_entity_poly.pdbx_strand_id
1 'polypeptide(L)'
;MNSFNKKALEEAFQTCTWGNTTETLENWMLTLQGNDENAKKRLFKKLFLESGNASIIRQLFTEEQIKNFIKDFNTILHRSHLERRRKVWRFLYLEERTPIPELDWLLSTKGSK
;
A
#
# COMPACT_ATOMS: atom_id res chain seq x y z
N MET A 1 6.97 -21.43 -2.86
CA MET A 1 5.81 -20.92 -2.10
C MET A 1 6.28 -19.70 -1.32
N ASN A 2 5.77 -18.51 -1.64
CA ASN A 2 6.06 -17.32 -0.82
C ASN A 2 5.36 -17.50 0.53
N SER A 3 6.15 -17.67 1.59
CA SER A 3 5.66 -17.65 2.96
C SER A 3 5.41 -16.19 3.34
N PHE A 4 4.14 -15.79 3.46
CA PHE A 4 3.79 -14.49 4.05
C PHE A 4 3.67 -14.62 5.56
N ASN A 5 3.84 -13.50 6.26
CA ASN A 5 3.72 -13.48 7.71
C ASN A 5 2.26 -13.59 8.15
N LYS A 6 1.87 -14.73 8.73
CA LYS A 6 0.51 -14.97 9.23
C LYS A 6 0.06 -13.95 10.27
N LYS A 7 0.97 -13.52 11.17
CA LYS A 7 0.66 -12.51 12.18
C LYS A 7 0.34 -11.14 11.54
N ALA A 8 1.09 -10.78 10.50
CA ALA A 8 0.81 -9.56 9.74
C ALA A 8 -0.56 -9.65 9.05
N LEU A 9 -0.96 -10.83 8.56
CA LEU A 9 -2.27 -11.04 7.95
C LEU A 9 -3.41 -10.87 8.96
N GLU A 10 -3.27 -11.44 10.16
CA GLU A 10 -4.22 -11.28 11.25
C GLU A 10 -4.37 -9.80 11.66
N GLU A 11 -3.26 -9.08 11.84
CA GLU A 11 -3.27 -7.65 12.15
C GLU A 11 -3.93 -6.83 11.03
N ALA A 12 -3.63 -7.16 9.76
CA ALA A 12 -4.22 -6.52 8.60
C ALA A 12 -5.73 -6.69 8.56
N PHE A 13 -6.20 -7.93 8.78
CA PHE A 13 -7.61 -8.28 8.77
C PHE A 13 -8.36 -7.53 9.87
N GLN A 14 -7.86 -7.55 11.11
CA GLN A 14 -8.49 -6.84 12.23
C GLN A 14 -8.56 -5.32 12.00
N THR A 15 -7.55 -4.73 11.35
CA THR A 15 -7.52 -3.29 11.08
C THR A 15 -8.47 -2.87 9.96
N CYS A 16 -8.64 -3.71 8.95
CA CYS A 16 -9.33 -3.38 7.70
C CYS A 16 -10.73 -4.03 7.61
N THR A 17 -11.12 -4.84 8.57
CA THR A 17 -12.45 -5.44 8.60
C THR A 17 -13.15 -5.07 9.90
N TRP A 18 -14.35 -4.53 9.75
CA TRP A 18 -15.24 -4.15 10.85
C TRP A 18 -16.52 -4.99 10.72
N GLY A 19 -17.21 -5.22 11.84
CA GLY A 19 -18.14 -6.34 12.12
C GLY A 19 -19.33 -6.64 11.20
N ASN A 20 -19.36 -6.17 9.95
CA ASN A 20 -20.34 -6.50 8.92
C ASN A 20 -19.69 -6.92 7.58
N THR A 21 -18.49 -7.51 7.62
CA THR A 21 -17.89 -8.11 6.41
C THR A 21 -18.27 -9.58 6.28
N THR A 22 -18.53 -10.04 5.06
CA THR A 22 -18.66 -11.47 4.73
C THR A 22 -17.29 -12.14 4.50
N GLU A 23 -16.21 -11.36 4.49
CA GLU A 23 -14.87 -11.87 4.33
C GLU A 23 -14.36 -12.47 5.64
N THR A 24 -13.67 -13.61 5.54
CA THR A 24 -12.97 -14.24 6.65
C THR A 24 -11.46 -14.08 6.48
N LEU A 25 -10.71 -14.25 7.58
CA LEU A 25 -9.25 -14.30 7.54
C LEU A 25 -8.74 -15.37 6.57
N GLU A 26 -9.44 -16.51 6.51
CA GLU A 26 -9.11 -17.62 5.61
C GLU A 26 -9.27 -17.23 4.13
N ASN A 27 -10.30 -16.47 3.76
CA ASN A 27 -10.47 -15.96 2.40
C ASN A 27 -9.26 -15.12 1.95
N TRP A 28 -8.73 -14.29 2.86
CA TRP A 28 -7.55 -13.48 2.59
C TRP A 28 -6.29 -14.33 2.49
N MET A 29 -6.16 -15.34 3.36
CA MET A 29 -5.08 -16.32 3.30
C MET A 29 -5.06 -17.05 1.95
N LEU A 30 -6.21 -17.56 1.51
CA LEU A 30 -6.38 -18.23 0.21
C LEU A 30 -6.05 -17.29 -0.96
N THR A 31 -6.45 -16.02 -0.86
CA THR A 31 -6.12 -15.00 -1.88
C THR A 31 -4.60 -14.81 -2.02
N LEU A 32 -3.89 -14.72 -0.90
CA LEU A 32 -2.43 -14.53 -0.91
C LEU A 32 -1.69 -15.78 -1.40
N GLN A 33 -2.20 -16.98 -1.11
CA GLN A 33 -1.61 -18.26 -1.54
C GLN A 33 -1.95 -18.63 -3.00
N GLY A 34 -3.09 -18.15 -3.50
CA GLY A 34 -3.57 -18.47 -4.84
C GLY A 34 -2.76 -17.80 -5.96
N ASN A 35 -3.09 -18.15 -7.20
CA ASN A 35 -2.44 -17.59 -8.40
C ASN A 35 -3.24 -16.45 -9.05
N ASP A 36 -4.36 -16.02 -8.43
CA ASP A 36 -5.16 -14.90 -8.94
C ASP A 36 -4.55 -13.56 -8.51
N GLU A 37 -3.71 -13.01 -9.40
CA GLU A 37 -3.09 -11.70 -9.17
C GLU A 37 -4.11 -10.55 -9.13
N ASN A 38 -5.28 -10.67 -9.77
CA ASN A 38 -6.32 -9.65 -9.68
C ASN A 38 -6.98 -9.65 -8.30
N ALA A 39 -7.19 -10.82 -7.69
CA ALA A 39 -7.65 -10.92 -6.31
C ALA A 39 -6.64 -10.32 -5.33
N LYS A 40 -5.34 -10.65 -5.50
CA LYS A 40 -4.27 -10.05 -4.70
C LYS A 40 -4.20 -8.53 -4.84
N LYS A 41 -4.37 -8.00 -6.05
CA LYS A 41 -4.42 -6.57 -6.32
C LYS A 41 -5.61 -5.88 -5.64
N ARG A 42 -6.79 -6.49 -5.65
CA ARG A 42 -7.97 -5.98 -4.92
C ARG A 42 -7.70 -5.92 -3.42
N LEU A 43 -7.12 -6.98 -2.87
CA LEU A 43 -6.73 -7.05 -1.46
C LEU A 43 -5.66 -5.99 -1.12
N PHE A 44 -4.63 -5.85 -1.96
CA PHE A 44 -3.62 -4.81 -1.84
C PHE A 44 -4.25 -3.41 -1.81
N LYS A 45 -5.17 -3.12 -2.73
CA LYS A 45 -5.87 -1.84 -2.78
C LYS A 45 -6.65 -1.57 -1.49
N LYS A 46 -7.38 -2.56 -0.98
CA LYS A 46 -8.11 -2.47 0.28
C LYS A 46 -7.16 -2.12 1.43
N LEU A 47 -6.09 -2.90 1.58
CA LEU A 47 -5.06 -2.67 2.59
C LEU A 47 -4.38 -1.30 2.46
N PHE A 48 -4.09 -0.87 1.23
CA PHE A 48 -3.45 0.42 0.99
C PHE A 48 -4.32 1.59 1.44
N LEU A 49 -5.63 1.50 1.22
CA LEU A 49 -6.59 2.55 1.55
C LEU A 49 -6.96 2.55 3.04
N GLU A 50 -7.02 1.38 3.66
CA GLU A 50 -7.57 1.21 5.01
C GLU A 50 -6.49 0.99 6.08
N SER A 51 -5.41 0.25 5.78
CA SER A 51 -4.35 0.00 6.75
C SER A 51 -3.44 1.21 6.85
N GLY A 52 -3.37 1.88 8.00
CA GLY A 52 -2.37 2.92 8.27
C GLY A 52 -0.91 2.44 8.27
N ASN A 53 -0.68 1.11 8.30
CA ASN A 53 0.64 0.53 8.52
C ASN A 53 1.27 -0.04 7.23
N ALA A 54 2.20 0.70 6.64
CA ALA A 54 2.93 0.27 5.45
C ALA A 54 3.78 -0.99 5.67
N SER A 55 4.20 -1.28 6.91
CA SER A 55 4.99 -2.47 7.23
C SER A 55 4.22 -3.75 7.00
N ILE A 56 2.93 -3.78 7.36
CA ILE A 56 2.06 -4.95 7.17
C ILE A 56 1.99 -5.32 5.70
N ILE A 57 1.76 -4.35 4.82
CA ILE A 57 1.65 -4.59 3.38
C ILE A 57 2.96 -5.17 2.81
N ARG A 58 4.12 -4.65 3.25
CA ARG A 58 5.44 -5.18 2.84
C ARG A 58 5.72 -6.60 3.32
N GLN A 59 5.02 -7.08 4.35
CA GLN A 59 5.13 -8.46 4.84
C GLN A 59 4.17 -9.43 4.15
N LEU A 60 3.16 -8.92 3.44
CA LEU A 60 2.14 -9.72 2.76
C LEU A 60 2.40 -9.85 1.25
N PHE A 61 3.05 -8.87 0.64
CA PHE A 61 3.33 -8.85 -0.80
C PHE A 61 4.82 -8.72 -1.06
N THR A 62 5.29 -9.37 -2.12
CA THR A 62 6.66 -9.16 -2.61
C THR A 62 6.83 -7.76 -3.18
N GLU A 63 8.07 -7.27 -3.21
CA GLU A 63 8.38 -5.97 -3.81
C GLU A 63 7.92 -5.86 -5.27
N GLU A 64 8.09 -6.93 -6.06
CA GLU A 64 7.65 -6.98 -7.45
C GLU A 64 6.12 -6.85 -7.58
N GLN A 65 5.36 -7.55 -6.73
CA GLN A 65 3.91 -7.40 -6.69
C GLN A 65 3.50 -5.99 -6.30
N ILE A 66 4.16 -5.39 -5.30
CA ILE A 66 3.88 -4.01 -4.88
C ILE A 66 4.13 -3.04 -6.03
N LYS A 67 5.27 -3.16 -6.73
CA LYS A 67 5.59 -2.36 -7.94
C LYS A 67 4.48 -2.47 -8.98
N ASN A 68 4.07 -3.69 -9.31
CA ASN A 68 3.02 -3.95 -10.29
C ASN A 68 1.67 -3.35 -9.88
N PHE A 69 1.27 -3.52 -8.62
CA PHE A 69 -0.01 -3.01 -8.14
C PHE A 69 -0.05 -1.49 -8.00
N ILE A 70 1.05 -0.87 -7.56
CA ILE A 70 1.17 0.60 -7.44
C ILE A 70 1.20 1.29 -8.81
N LYS A 71 1.80 0.65 -9.83
CA LYS A 71 1.82 1.16 -11.20
C LYS A 71 0.42 1.44 -11.73
N ASP A 72 -0.54 0.60 -11.38
CA ASP A 72 -1.93 0.74 -11.78
C ASP A 72 -2.74 1.70 -10.87
N PHE A 73 -2.13 2.18 -9.79
CA PHE A 73 -2.72 3.13 -8.84
C PHE A 73 -2.49 4.59 -9.28
N ASN A 74 -2.97 4.91 -10.48
CA ASN A 74 -2.80 6.23 -11.11
C ASN A 74 -3.89 7.24 -10.74
N THR A 75 -5.02 6.77 -10.24
CA THR A 75 -6.13 7.65 -9.87
C THR A 75 -5.77 8.51 -8.66
N ILE A 76 -6.00 9.82 -8.78
CA ILE A 76 -5.84 10.77 -7.68
C ILE A 76 -6.83 10.42 -6.57
N LEU A 77 -6.36 10.37 -5.33
CA LEU A 77 -7.22 10.10 -4.18
C LEU A 77 -7.68 11.41 -3.55
N HIS A 78 -8.97 11.52 -3.24
CA HIS A 78 -9.55 12.75 -2.69
C HIS A 78 -9.03 13.11 -1.29
N ARG A 79 -8.65 12.10 -0.49
CA ARG A 79 -8.14 12.32 0.87
C ARG A 79 -6.65 12.64 0.80
N SER A 80 -6.25 13.80 1.31
CA SER A 80 -4.86 14.31 1.24
C SER A 80 -3.82 13.31 1.77
N HIS A 81 -4.08 12.68 2.92
CA HIS A 81 -3.16 11.69 3.49
C HIS A 81 -3.00 10.44 2.62
N LEU A 82 -4.07 9.98 1.95
CA LEU A 82 -4.00 8.84 1.03
C LEU A 82 -3.27 9.21 -0.26
N GLU A 83 -3.51 10.41 -0.78
CA GLU A 83 -2.81 10.91 -1.97
C GLU A 83 -1.33 11.10 -1.71
N ARG A 84 -0.96 11.67 -0.55
CA ARG A 84 0.43 11.74 -0.09
C ARG A 84 1.05 10.36 -0.05
N ARG A 85 0.39 9.38 0.59
CA ARG A 85 0.87 8.00 0.64
C ARG A 85 1.05 7.42 -0.75
N ARG A 86 0.12 7.64 -1.68
CA ARG A 86 0.19 7.19 -3.08
C ARG A 86 1.45 7.74 -3.75
N LYS A 87 1.69 9.05 -3.66
CA LYS A 87 2.89 9.69 -4.21
C LYS A 87 4.18 9.15 -3.58
N VAL A 88 4.24 9.01 -2.26
CA VAL A 88 5.40 8.43 -1.56
C VAL A 88 5.69 7.01 -2.06
N TRP A 89 4.67 6.16 -2.17
CA TRP A 89 4.86 4.79 -2.62
C TRP A 89 5.29 4.72 -4.08
N ARG A 90 4.72 5.56 -4.95
CA ARG A 90 5.15 5.64 -6.35
C ARG A 90 6.59 6.12 -6.47
N PHE A 91 7.00 7.08 -5.66
CA PHE A 91 8.41 7.48 -5.58
C PHE A 91 9.31 6.32 -5.13
N LEU A 92 8.94 5.61 -4.05
CA LEU A 92 9.76 4.53 -3.49
C LEU A 92 9.90 3.32 -4.41
N TYR A 93 8.83 2.95 -5.12
CA TYR A 93 8.78 1.71 -5.91
C TYR A 93 8.93 1.91 -7.42
N LEU A 94 8.56 3.08 -7.95
CA LEU A 94 8.59 3.39 -9.38
C LEU A 94 9.58 4.54 -9.72
N GLU A 95 10.23 5.13 -8.72
CA GLU A 95 11.14 6.29 -8.87
C GLU A 95 10.48 7.53 -9.49
N GLU A 96 9.15 7.59 -9.49
CA GLU A 96 8.40 8.72 -10.05
C GLU A 96 8.48 9.94 -9.13
N ARG A 97 9.16 10.99 -9.60
CA ARG A 97 9.29 12.26 -8.89
C ARG A 97 8.05 13.12 -9.12
N THR A 98 7.02 12.88 -8.30
CA THR A 98 5.87 13.77 -8.22
C THR A 98 6.08 14.73 -7.05
N PRO A 99 5.92 16.06 -7.22
CA PRO A 99 6.04 16.98 -6.10
C PRO A 99 5.02 16.65 -5.01
N ILE A 100 5.51 16.59 -3.78
CA ILE A 100 4.71 16.44 -2.57
C ILE A 100 4.99 17.69 -1.75
N PRO A 101 4.13 18.73 -1.82
CA PRO A 101 4.42 20.04 -1.23
C PRO A 101 4.82 20.01 0.25
N GLU A 102 4.33 19.02 1.00
CA GLU A 102 4.61 18.83 2.43
C GLU A 102 5.95 18.13 2.72
N LEU A 103 6.61 17.55 1.72
CA LEU A 103 7.88 16.82 1.81
C LEU A 103 8.98 17.43 0.93
N ASP A 104 8.63 18.39 0.08
CA ASP A 104 9.61 19.21 -0.62
C ASP A 104 10.39 19.98 0.45
N TRP A 105 11.56 19.47 0.82
CA TRP A 105 12.50 20.21 1.65
C TRP A 105 12.77 21.49 0.88
N LEU A 106 12.20 22.61 1.35
CA LEU A 106 12.59 23.94 0.91
C LEU A 106 14.08 23.99 1.22
N LEU A 107 14.91 23.68 0.21
CA LEU A 107 16.32 24.00 0.23
C LEU A 107 16.34 25.51 0.40
N SER A 108 16.44 25.95 1.65
CA SER A 108 16.59 27.34 2.00
C SER A 108 17.91 27.76 1.38
N THR A 109 17.85 28.22 0.13
CA THR A 109 18.87 29.06 -0.45
C THR A 109 18.78 30.37 0.33
N LYS A 110 19.28 30.37 1.56
CA LYS A 110 19.81 31.60 2.15
C LYS A 110 20.88 32.04 1.18
N GLY A 111 20.52 33.04 0.37
CA GLY A 111 21.45 33.67 -0.55
C GLY A 111 22.70 34.02 0.22
N SER A 112 23.82 33.43 -0.19
CA SER A 112 25.11 34.05 0.02
C SER A 112 25.04 35.41 -0.68
N LYS A 113 24.88 36.45 0.12
CA LYS A 113 25.32 37.79 -0.19
C LYS A 113 26.38 38.15 0.83
#